data_AF-A0A8J5G2W3-F1
#
_entry.id   AF-A0A8J5G2W3-F1
#
_cell.length_a   1.000
_cell.length_b   1.000
_cell.length_c   1.000
_cell.angle_alpha   90.00
_cell.angle_beta   90.00
_cell.angle_gamma   90.00
#
_symmetry.space_group_name_H-M   'P 1'
#
loop_
_entity.id
_entity.type
_entity.pdbx_description
1 polymer ?
#
loop_
_entity_poly.entity_id
_entity_poly.type
_entity_poly.pdbx_seq_one_letter_code
_entity_poly.pdbx_strand_id
1 'polypeptide(L)'
;MGWVADGVESIRSLQIRQVLNQIVSLGMIVTSALIIWKGLMCVTGSESPVVVVLSGSMEPGFKRGDILFLHMSKDPIRAGEIVVFNVDGREIPIVHRVIKDSA
;
A
#
# COMPACT_ATOMS: atom_id res chain seq x y z
N MET A 1 24.07 -34.49 -39.60
CA MET A 1 23.26 -34.31 -38.37
C MET A 1 23.70 -33.03 -37.65
N GLY A 2 23.48 -31.85 -38.25
CA GLY A 2 23.95 -30.56 -37.70
C GLY A 2 22.88 -29.46 -37.72
N TRP A 3 22.14 -29.35 -38.83
CA TRP A 3 21.09 -28.32 -39.00
C TRP A 3 19.94 -28.37 -38.00
N VAL A 4 19.60 -29.55 -37.46
CA VAL A 4 18.54 -29.68 -36.45
C VAL A 4 19.01 -29.19 -35.08
N ALA A 5 20.30 -29.39 -34.75
CA ALA A 5 20.86 -28.92 -33.49
C ALA A 5 20.98 -27.39 -33.46
N ASP A 6 21.47 -26.80 -34.55
CA ASP A 6 21.61 -25.33 -34.69
C ASP A 6 20.24 -24.63 -34.70
N GLY A 7 19.24 -25.25 -35.33
CA GLY A 7 17.86 -24.74 -35.31
C GLY A 7 17.24 -24.76 -33.91
N VAL A 8 17.48 -25.82 -33.15
CA VAL A 8 16.97 -25.95 -31.77
C VAL A 8 17.66 -24.97 -30.82
N GLU A 9 18.98 -24.75 -30.93
CA GLU A 9 19.69 -23.74 -30.12
C GLU A 9 19.25 -22.31 -30.46
N SER A 10 19.04 -22.00 -31.74
CA SER A 10 18.56 -20.69 -32.18
C SER A 10 17.15 -20.39 -31.66
N ILE A 11 16.20 -21.34 -31.81
CA ILE A 11 14.83 -21.22 -31.30
C ILE A 11 14.84 -21.10 -29.77
N ARG A 12 15.67 -21.90 -29.08
CA ARG A 12 15.82 -21.84 -27.62
C ARG A 12 16.36 -20.47 -27.16
N SER A 13 17.31 -19.88 -27.88
CA SER A 13 17.89 -18.57 -27.54
C SER A 13 16.89 -17.42 -27.70
N LEU A 14 16.01 -17.49 -28.71
CA LEU A 14 14.95 -16.50 -28.93
C LEU A 14 13.87 -16.57 -27.85
N GLN A 15 13.47 -17.79 -27.48
CA GLN A 15 12.53 -18.01 -26.37
C GLN A 15 13.12 -17.56 -25.03
N ILE A 16 14.41 -17.78 -24.79
CA ILE A 16 15.09 -17.28 -23.58
C ILE A 16 15.04 -15.75 -23.50
N ARG A 17 15.34 -15.05 -24.59
CA ARG A 17 15.25 -13.57 -24.64
C ARG A 17 13.83 -13.08 -24.41
N GLN A 18 12.83 -13.74 -24.97
CA GLN A 18 11.42 -13.40 -24.75
C GLN A 18 11.00 -13.62 -23.30
N VAL A 19 11.36 -14.75 -22.69
CA VAL A 19 11.07 -15.05 -21.28
C VAL A 19 11.76 -14.03 -20.37
N LEU A 20 13.03 -13.69 -20.63
CA LEU A 20 13.75 -12.66 -19.87
C LEU A 20 13.05 -11.30 -19.95
N ASN A 21 12.66 -10.86 -21.14
CA ASN A 21 11.93 -9.60 -21.31
C ASN A 21 10.58 -9.62 -20.58
N GLN A 22 9.87 -10.75 -20.57
CA GLN A 22 8.60 -10.90 -19.88
C GLN A 22 8.78 -10.86 -18.36
N ILE A 23 9.84 -11.47 -17.83
CA ILE A 23 10.21 -11.38 -16.40
C ILE A 23 10.57 -9.94 -16.04
N VAL A 24 11.36 -9.26 -16.87
CA VAL A 24 11.72 -7.84 -16.63
C VAL A 24 10.46 -6.97 -16.64
N SER A 25 9.56 -7.15 -17.60
CA SER A 25 8.30 -6.40 -17.67
C SER A 25 7.43 -6.65 -16.43
N LEU A 26 7.32 -7.91 -16.00
CA LEU A 26 6.58 -8.24 -14.77
C LEU A 26 7.24 -7.61 -13.55
N GLY A 27 8.57 -7.69 -13.46
CA GLY A 27 9.37 -7.09 -12.40
C GLY A 27 9.13 -5.58 -12.30
N MET A 28 9.11 -4.87 -13.43
CA MET A 28 8.84 -3.43 -13.52
C MET A 28 7.43 -3.06 -13.04
N ILE A 29 6.42 -3.87 -13.36
CA ILE A 29 5.04 -3.64 -12.88
C ILE A 29 4.99 -3.79 -11.36
N VAL A 30 5.59 -4.86 -10.82
CA VAL A 30 5.59 -5.11 -9.37
C VAL A 30 6.39 -4.03 -8.63
N THR A 31 7.57 -3.65 -9.13
CA THR A 31 8.36 -2.58 -8.49
C THR A 31 7.68 -1.24 -8.56
N SER A 32 7.04 -0.88 -9.67
CA SER A 32 6.31 0.39 -9.76
C SER A 32 5.15 0.45 -8.77
N ALA A 33 4.38 -0.64 -8.60
CA ALA A 33 3.34 -0.73 -7.59
C ALA A 33 3.90 -0.56 -6.16
N LEU A 34 5.02 -1.21 -5.84
CA LEU A 34 5.69 -1.07 -4.53
C LEU A 34 6.23 0.34 -4.29
N ILE A 35 6.78 0.99 -5.31
CA ILE A 35 7.27 2.38 -5.24
C ILE A 35 6.10 3.34 -4.97
N ILE A 36 4.96 3.16 -5.63
CA ILE A 36 3.77 3.98 -5.39
C ILE A 36 3.31 3.83 -3.93
N TRP A 37 3.22 2.59 -3.44
CA TRP A 37 2.80 2.32 -2.06
C TRP A 37 3.77 2.91 -1.02
N LYS A 38 5.08 2.74 -1.23
CA LYS A 38 6.11 3.32 -0.35
C LYS A 38 6.18 4.85 -0.46
N GLY A 39 6.01 5.39 -1.66
CA GLY A 39 5.91 6.83 -1.89
C GLY A 39 4.73 7.43 -1.13
N LEU A 40 3.58 6.76 -1.13
CA LEU A 40 2.42 7.18 -0.36
C LEU A 40 2.70 7.20 1.15
N MET A 41 3.35 6.16 1.70
CA MET A 41 3.78 6.17 3.12
C MET A 41 4.71 7.33 3.44
N CYS A 42 5.69 7.61 2.57
CA CYS A 42 6.65 8.69 2.78
C CYS A 42 5.99 10.07 2.74
N VAL A 43 5.04 10.29 1.83
CA VAL A 43 4.31 11.56 1.69
C VAL A 43 3.34 11.79 2.84
N THR A 44 2.61 10.75 3.26
CA THR A 44 1.66 10.89 4.35
C THR A 44 2.31 10.87 5.73
N GLY A 45 3.54 10.35 5.84
CA GLY A 45 4.21 10.15 7.12
C GLY A 45 3.51 9.11 8.02
N SER A 46 2.60 8.30 7.45
CA SER A 46 1.89 7.23 8.15
C SER A 46 2.38 5.87 7.67
N GLU A 47 2.55 4.93 8.60
CA GLU A 47 2.88 3.53 8.27
C GLU A 47 1.78 2.86 7.44
N SER A 48 0.54 3.32 7.59
CA SER A 48 -0.62 2.87 6.83
C SER A 48 -1.37 4.10 6.30
N PRO A 49 -1.07 4.56 5.07
CA PRO A 49 -1.73 5.73 4.49
C PRO A 49 -3.21 5.48 4.17
N VAL A 50 -3.63 4.22 4.03
CA VAL A 50 -4.99 3.83 3.66
C VAL A 50 -5.46 2.73 4.61
N VAL A 51 -6.53 3.00 5.36
CA VAL A 51 -7.16 2.04 6.27
C VAL A 51 -8.65 1.93 5.99
N VAL A 52 -9.22 0.76 6.29
CA VAL A 52 -10.64 0.47 6.12
C VAL A 52 -11.33 0.41 7.48
N VAL A 53 -12.52 0.99 7.58
CA VAL A 53 -13.34 0.97 8.78
C VAL A 53 -13.97 -0.41 8.94
N LEU A 54 -13.50 -1.16 9.96
CA LEU A 54 -13.99 -2.50 10.28
C LEU A 54 -15.25 -2.49 11.16
N SER A 55 -15.47 -1.41 11.92
CA SER A 55 -16.53 -1.31 12.93
C SER A 55 -17.35 -0.03 12.78
N GLY A 56 -18.64 -0.10 13.14
CA GLY A 56 -19.59 1.02 13.09
C GLY A 56 -19.59 1.90 14.35
N SER A 57 -18.49 1.93 15.13
CA SER A 57 -18.45 2.68 16.40
C SER A 57 -18.53 4.20 16.22
N MET A 58 -18.25 4.70 15.01
CA MET A 58 -18.28 6.11 14.65
C MET A 58 -19.51 6.48 13.79
N GLU A 59 -20.57 5.66 13.80
CA GLU A 59 -21.83 6.01 13.15
C GLU A 59 -22.48 7.26 13.81
N PRO A 60 -23.04 8.21 13.04
CA PRO A 60 -23.28 8.18 11.58
C PRO A 60 -22.12 8.68 10.70
N GLY A 61 -20.99 9.11 11.28
CA GLY A 61 -19.88 9.73 10.55
C GLY A 61 -19.11 8.77 9.65
N PHE A 62 -18.83 7.56 10.13
CA PHE A 62 -18.21 6.49 9.34
C PHE A 62 -19.03 5.21 9.41
N LYS A 63 -19.14 4.55 8.25
CA LYS A 63 -19.78 3.26 8.08
C LYS A 63 -18.75 2.18 7.85
N ARG A 64 -19.14 0.93 8.12
CA ARG A 64 -18.32 -0.24 7.82
C ARG A 64 -18.04 -0.28 6.31
N GLY A 65 -16.78 -0.43 5.94
CA GLY A 65 -16.32 -0.42 4.55
C GLY A 65 -15.85 0.93 4.02
N ASP A 66 -15.98 2.01 4.79
CA ASP A 66 -15.41 3.30 4.40
C ASP A 66 -13.87 3.23 4.39
N ILE A 67 -13.27 3.90 3.41
CA ILE A 67 -11.82 4.00 3.25
C ILE A 67 -11.36 5.34 3.81
N LEU A 68 -10.45 5.28 4.77
CA LEU A 68 -9.82 6.45 5.38
C LEU A 68 -8.41 6.62 4.83
N PHE A 69 -8.11 7.85 4.40
CA PHE A 69 -6.76 8.29 4.08
C PHE A 69 -6.15 8.95 5.30
N LEU A 70 -5.04 8.40 5.78
CA LEU A 70 -4.32 8.90 6.94
C LEU A 70 -3.16 9.77 6.50
N HIS A 71 -3.04 10.96 7.11
CA HIS A 71 -1.93 11.87 6.96
C HIS A 71 -1.47 12.31 8.35
N MET A 72 -0.18 12.15 8.62
CA MET A 72 0.44 12.53 9.88
C MET A 72 0.83 14.01 9.81
N SER A 73 -0.03 14.90 10.31
CA SER A 73 0.31 16.31 10.49
C SER A 73 1.23 16.51 11.70
N LYS A 74 2.07 17.55 11.65
CA LYS A 74 2.91 17.98 12.78
C LYS A 74 2.20 18.99 13.70
N ASP A 75 1.04 19.46 13.29
CA ASP A 75 0.23 20.42 14.03
C ASP A 75 -0.39 19.76 15.28
N PRO A 76 -0.60 20.52 16.37
CA PRO A 76 -1.25 19.99 17.56
C PRO A 76 -2.68 19.55 17.23
N ILE A 77 -3.06 18.37 17.73
CA ILE A 77 -4.39 17.77 17.53
C ILE A 77 -5.44 18.63 18.24
N ARG A 78 -6.50 19.01 17.52
CA ARG A 78 -7.58 19.87 18.04
C ARG A 78 -8.85 19.08 18.34
N ALA A 79 -9.64 19.61 19.28
CA ALA A 79 -10.99 19.10 19.51
C ALA A 79 -11.82 19.16 18.22
N GLY A 80 -12.51 18.05 17.92
CA GLY A 80 -13.29 17.86 16.70
C GLY A 80 -12.60 17.06 15.60
N GLU A 81 -11.27 16.93 15.65
CA GLU A 81 -10.51 16.13 14.68
C GLU A 81 -10.72 14.63 14.87
N ILE A 82 -10.57 13.89 13.78
CA ILE A 82 -10.68 12.43 13.75
C ILE A 82 -9.27 11.88 13.65
N VAL A 83 -8.86 11.16 14.68
CA VAL A 83 -7.51 10.60 14.76
C VAL A 83 -7.57 9.09 14.71
N VAL A 84 -6.54 8.52 14.09
CA VAL A 84 -6.32 7.07 14.08
C VAL A 84 -5.01 6.82 14.79
N PHE A 85 -5.06 6.00 15.83
CA PHE A 85 -3.90 5.67 16.64
C PHE A 85 -3.85 4.18 16.92
N ASN A 86 -2.64 3.68 17.11
CA ASN A 86 -2.41 2.32 17.56
C ASN A 86 -2.34 2.28 19.09
N VAL A 87 -2.85 1.22 19.71
CA VAL A 87 -2.80 1.02 21.16
C VAL A 87 -1.96 -0.21 21.44
N ASP A 88 -1.01 -0.08 22.36
CA ASP A 88 -0.17 -1.20 22.78
C ASP A 88 -1.03 -2.37 23.27
N GLY A 89 -0.92 -3.51 22.58
CA GLY A 89 -1.73 -4.70 22.84
C GLY A 89 -2.96 -4.88 21.93
N ARG A 90 -3.19 -4.00 20.96
CA ARG A 90 -4.17 -4.21 19.88
C ARG A 90 -3.50 -4.17 18.52
N GLU A 91 -3.77 -5.15 17.67
CA GLU A 91 -3.28 -5.18 16.29
C GLU A 91 -4.06 -4.25 15.35
N ILE A 92 -5.29 -3.87 15.74
CA ILE A 92 -6.20 -3.08 14.92
C ILE A 92 -6.18 -1.63 15.42
N PRO A 93 -5.85 -0.65 14.54
CA PRO A 93 -5.86 0.76 14.91
C PRO A 93 -7.28 1.25 15.21
N ILE A 94 -7.39 2.21 16.12
CA ILE A 94 -8.68 2.73 16.58
C ILE A 94 -8.91 4.12 15.99
N VAL A 95 -10.12 4.33 15.46
CA VAL A 95 -10.59 5.63 14.97
C VAL A 95 -11.47 6.28 16.04
N HIS A 96 -11.15 7.49 16.48
CA HIS A 96 -11.98 8.26 17.42
C HIS A 96 -12.00 9.76 17.07
N ARG A 97 -13.08 10.45 17.49
CA ARG A 97 -13.14 11.91 17.46
C ARG A 97 -12.57 12.48 18.76
N VAL A 98 -11.69 13.46 18.66
CA VAL A 98 -11.13 14.16 19.81
C VAL A 98 -12.19 15.07 20.42
N ILE A 99 -12.48 14.90 21.71
CA ILE A 99 -13.52 15.67 22.41
C ILE A 99 -12.92 16.86 23.17
N LYS A 100 -11.72 16.68 23.74
CA LYS A 100 -11.04 17.72 24.51
C LYS A 100 -9.56 17.73 24.17
N ASP A 101 -9.10 18.91 23.79
CA ASP A 101 -7.70 19.30 23.73
C ASP A 101 -7.19 19.50 25.18
N SER A 102 -6.05 18.89 25.50
CA SER A 102 -5.36 19.04 26.80
C SER A 102 -4.09 19.88 26.62
N ALA A 103 -4.21 21.03 25.96
CA ALA A 103 -3.23 22.11 25.93
C ALA A 103 -3.41 23.06 27.12
#